data_AF-A0AAJ5QP94-F1
#
_entry.id   AF-A0AAJ5QP94-F1
#
_cell.length_a   1.000
_cell.length_b   1.000
_cell.length_c   1.000
_cell.angle_alpha   90.00
_cell.angle_beta   90.00
_cell.angle_gamma   90.00
#
_symmetry.space_group_name_H-M   'P 1'
#
loop_
_entity.id
_entity.type
_entity.pdbx_description
1 polymer ?
#
loop_
_entity_poly.entity_id
_entity_poly.type
_entity_poly.pdbx_seq_one_letter_code
_entity_poly.pdbx_strand_id
1 'polypeptide(L)'
;MEVENINQRFYLFKQASLMMQKKSEHYFSRFNYSACELWLCTEICQIINFDEGNLQGVSSGEWFVYNEDDKRDITLYSNGTKNTPKISSHIEVKLIYPTVRSKFENAIESLYIKLRSSYKHGYVQEGWVYLVWTQHYSTPSEDFFESRETWIREVISQKETLDCNGLKLSPVFTSLHDITDGTLFWRGEEKQIIVKAMAFSFVNFRTILKQVKKDWAQAFEILADR
;
A
#
# COMPACT_ATOMS: atom_id res chain seq x y z
N MET A 1 1.67 -19.18 0.26
CA MET A 1 1.60 -18.03 1.20
C MET A 1 1.43 -18.60 2.59
N GLU A 2 2.31 -18.32 3.54
CA GLU A 2 2.13 -18.80 4.92
C GLU A 2 1.16 -17.86 5.63
N VAL A 3 0.09 -18.40 6.20
CA VAL A 3 -0.95 -17.62 6.89
C VAL A 3 -0.38 -16.80 8.04
N GLU A 4 0.72 -17.26 8.65
CA GLU A 4 1.46 -16.51 9.68
C GLU A 4 2.00 -15.16 9.16
N ASN A 5 2.35 -15.07 7.88
CA ASN A 5 2.94 -13.86 7.29
C ASN A 5 1.92 -12.78 6.96
N ILE A 6 0.62 -13.10 6.86
CA ILE A 6 -0.45 -12.12 6.59
C ILE A 6 -0.52 -11.06 7.70
N ASN A 7 -0.15 -11.42 8.93
CA ASN A 7 -0.11 -10.51 10.06
C ASN A 7 1.14 -9.62 10.09
N GLN A 8 2.12 -9.86 9.20
CA GLN A 8 3.26 -8.97 9.07
C GLN A 8 2.84 -7.66 8.41
N ARG A 9 3.47 -6.57 8.86
CA ARG A 9 3.15 -5.24 8.38
C ARG A 9 3.43 -5.09 6.88
N PHE A 10 2.51 -4.43 6.17
CA PHE A 10 2.58 -4.22 4.73
C PHE A 10 2.70 -5.51 3.91
N TYR A 11 2.33 -6.67 4.48
CA TYR A 11 2.40 -7.94 3.76
C TYR A 11 1.55 -7.90 2.49
N LEU A 12 0.27 -7.52 2.61
CA LEU A 12 -0.64 -7.40 1.46
C LEU A 12 -0.13 -6.41 0.42
N PHE A 13 0.40 -5.27 0.86
CA PHE A 13 0.99 -4.28 -0.05
C PHE A 13 2.13 -4.87 -0.88
N LYS A 14 3.06 -5.59 -0.23
CA LYS A 14 4.20 -6.23 -0.89
C LYS A 14 3.74 -7.31 -1.86
N GLN A 15 2.76 -8.13 -1.47
CA GLN A 15 2.21 -9.18 -2.34
C GLN A 15 1.51 -8.57 -3.57
N ALA A 16 0.61 -7.61 -3.36
CA ALA A 16 -0.07 -6.92 -4.45
C ALA A 16 0.93 -6.25 -5.41
N SER A 17 1.93 -5.55 -4.86
CA SER A 17 2.99 -4.92 -5.65
C SER A 17 3.76 -5.93 -6.49
N LEU A 18 4.20 -7.04 -5.89
CA LEU A 18 4.94 -8.10 -6.58
C LEU A 18 4.10 -8.75 -7.69
N MET A 19 2.81 -8.99 -7.45
CA MET A 19 1.93 -9.63 -8.43
C MET A 19 1.60 -8.68 -9.59
N MET A 20 1.38 -7.40 -9.33
CA MET A 20 1.25 -6.38 -10.38
C MET A 20 2.54 -6.26 -11.20
N GLN A 21 3.70 -6.28 -10.55
CA GLN A 21 5.00 -6.23 -11.21
C GLN A 21 5.22 -7.42 -12.15
N LYS A 22 4.92 -8.65 -11.70
CA LYS A 22 4.97 -9.84 -12.55
C LYS A 22 4.06 -9.75 -13.78
N LYS A 23 3.01 -8.93 -13.71
CA LYS A 23 2.04 -8.68 -14.77
C LYS A 23 2.19 -7.27 -15.36
N SER A 24 3.40 -6.70 -15.32
CA SER A 24 3.66 -5.31 -15.79
C SER A 24 3.10 -5.05 -17.19
N GLU A 25 3.32 -5.96 -18.14
CA GLU A 25 2.82 -5.87 -19.52
C GLU A 25 1.29 -5.78 -19.63
N HIS A 26 0.57 -6.41 -18.70
CA HIS A 26 -0.89 -6.34 -18.66
C HIS A 26 -1.37 -4.98 -18.14
N TYR A 27 -0.68 -4.40 -17.16
CA TYR A 27 -1.15 -3.23 -16.41
C TYR A 27 -0.66 -1.89 -16.94
N PHE A 28 0.56 -1.79 -17.49
CA PHE A 28 1.20 -0.50 -17.75
C PHE A 28 0.37 0.42 -18.68
N SER A 29 -0.30 -0.16 -19.68
CA SER A 29 -1.15 0.60 -20.61
C SER A 29 -2.37 1.25 -19.92
N ARG A 30 -2.90 0.64 -18.86
CA ARG A 30 -4.01 1.20 -18.07
C ARG A 30 -3.60 2.46 -17.34
N PHE A 31 -2.34 2.54 -16.94
CA PHE A 31 -1.78 3.74 -16.30
C PHE A 31 -1.55 4.89 -17.28
N ASN A 32 -1.85 4.75 -18.57
CA ASN A 32 -1.93 5.86 -19.53
C ASN A 32 -3.21 6.70 -19.32
N TYR A 33 -3.35 7.31 -18.13
CA TYR A 33 -4.47 8.15 -17.70
C TYR A 33 -5.86 7.51 -17.64
N SER A 34 -5.98 6.19 -17.81
CA SER A 34 -7.26 5.47 -17.68
C SER A 34 -7.48 4.92 -16.27
N ALA A 35 -6.39 4.66 -15.53
CA ALA A 35 -6.45 4.15 -14.18
C ALA A 35 -6.97 5.22 -13.20
N CYS A 36 -7.86 4.79 -12.31
CA CYS A 36 -8.36 5.56 -11.17
C CYS A 36 -8.30 4.71 -9.90
N GLU A 37 -8.54 5.29 -8.72
CA GLU A 37 -8.44 4.53 -7.47
C GLU A 37 -9.45 3.38 -7.39
N LEU A 38 -10.68 3.56 -7.93
CA LEU A 38 -11.69 2.51 -7.94
C LEU A 38 -11.25 1.29 -8.76
N TRP A 39 -10.72 1.53 -9.96
CA TRP A 39 -10.16 0.46 -10.79
C TRP A 39 -9.01 -0.22 -10.06
N LEU A 40 -8.08 0.54 -9.51
CA LEU A 40 -6.92 -0.01 -8.82
C LEU A 40 -7.31 -0.85 -7.59
N CYS A 41 -8.27 -0.40 -6.77
CA CYS A 41 -8.77 -1.20 -5.64
C CYS A 41 -9.41 -2.51 -6.10
N THR A 42 -10.16 -2.48 -7.20
CA THR A 42 -10.79 -3.67 -7.80
C THR A 42 -9.72 -4.66 -8.27
N GLU A 43 -8.69 -4.19 -8.98
CA GLU A 43 -7.58 -5.02 -9.43
C GLU A 43 -6.80 -5.61 -8.26
N ILE A 44 -6.47 -4.82 -7.23
CA ILE A 44 -5.80 -5.31 -6.03
C ILE A 44 -6.63 -6.41 -5.36
N CYS A 45 -7.95 -6.23 -5.25
CA CYS A 45 -8.82 -7.26 -4.69
C CYS A 45 -8.83 -8.53 -5.52
N GLN A 46 -8.90 -8.41 -6.84
CA GLN A 46 -8.86 -9.55 -7.76
C GLN A 46 -7.54 -10.32 -7.63
N ILE A 47 -6.41 -9.60 -7.62
CA ILE A 47 -5.07 -10.15 -7.46
C ILE A 47 -4.94 -10.90 -6.13
N ILE A 48 -5.29 -10.24 -5.03
CA ILE A 48 -5.13 -10.84 -3.70
C ILE A 48 -6.06 -12.03 -3.51
N ASN A 49 -7.32 -11.96 -3.97
CA ASN A 49 -8.30 -13.00 -3.69
C ASN A 49 -8.26 -14.18 -4.67
N PHE A 50 -7.88 -13.98 -5.94
CA PHE A 50 -8.17 -14.97 -6.98
C PHE A 50 -7.01 -15.33 -7.90
N ASP A 51 -5.95 -14.53 -7.99
CA ASP A 51 -4.80 -14.88 -8.84
C ASP A 51 -3.98 -16.07 -8.30
N GLU A 52 -2.97 -16.53 -9.04
CA GLU A 52 -2.14 -17.65 -8.63
C GLU A 52 -1.49 -17.43 -7.24
N GLY A 53 -1.66 -18.41 -6.34
CA GLY A 53 -1.18 -18.30 -4.97
C GLY A 53 -2.01 -17.37 -4.07
N ASN A 54 -3.25 -17.05 -4.46
CA ASN A 54 -4.13 -16.12 -3.78
C ASN A 54 -4.47 -16.44 -2.32
N LEU A 55 -4.94 -15.39 -1.64
CA LEU A 55 -5.32 -15.37 -0.24
C LEU A 55 -6.48 -16.32 0.06
N GLN A 56 -7.51 -16.37 -0.79
CA GLN A 56 -8.69 -17.21 -0.51
C GLN A 56 -8.34 -18.71 -0.58
N GLY A 57 -7.68 -19.16 -1.63
CA GLY A 57 -7.30 -20.55 -1.82
C GLY A 57 -6.34 -21.02 -0.74
N VAL A 58 -5.34 -20.20 -0.41
CA VAL A 58 -4.33 -20.54 0.60
C VAL A 58 -4.91 -20.53 2.02
N SER A 59 -5.86 -19.65 2.31
CA SER A 59 -6.54 -19.60 3.61
C SER A 59 -7.80 -20.45 3.70
N SER A 60 -8.16 -21.18 2.64
CA SER A 60 -9.45 -21.89 2.54
C SER A 60 -10.66 -20.97 2.84
N GLY A 61 -10.60 -19.72 2.39
CA GLY A 61 -11.66 -18.71 2.58
C GLY A 61 -11.66 -18.03 3.94
N GLU A 62 -10.75 -18.34 4.86
CA GLU A 62 -10.65 -17.67 6.16
C GLU A 62 -10.28 -16.18 6.03
N TRP A 63 -9.51 -15.84 5.01
CA TRP A 63 -9.05 -14.49 4.74
C TRP A 63 -9.44 -14.06 3.33
N PHE A 64 -9.91 -12.82 3.21
CA PHE A 64 -10.22 -12.21 1.93
C PHE A 64 -10.14 -10.69 2.05
N VAL A 65 -9.90 -10.02 0.92
CA VAL A 65 -10.03 -8.57 0.83
C VAL A 65 -11.31 -8.18 0.12
N TYR A 66 -11.85 -7.01 0.42
CA TYR A 66 -13.02 -6.47 -0.25
C TYR A 66 -12.80 -4.98 -0.57
N ASN A 67 -13.26 -4.54 -1.73
CA ASN A 67 -13.30 -3.14 -2.12
C ASN A 67 -14.64 -2.59 -1.66
N GLU A 68 -14.68 -1.70 -0.67
CA GLU A 68 -15.96 -1.19 -0.17
C GLU A 68 -16.59 -0.29 -1.23
N ASP A 69 -17.72 -0.69 -1.81
CA ASP A 69 -18.25 -0.11 -3.05
C ASP A 69 -18.48 1.43 -3.03
N ASP A 70 -18.55 2.05 -1.84
CA ASP A 70 -18.76 3.50 -1.64
C ASP A 70 -17.52 4.27 -1.12
N LYS A 71 -16.43 3.57 -0.82
CA LYS A 71 -15.24 4.15 -0.20
C LYS A 71 -14.04 3.61 -0.97
N ARG A 72 -13.15 4.49 -1.43
CA ARG A 72 -12.00 4.08 -2.26
C ARG A 72 -10.92 3.43 -1.39
N ASP A 73 -11.30 2.39 -0.68
CA ASP A 73 -10.56 1.68 0.33
C ASP A 73 -10.74 0.16 0.17
N ILE A 74 -9.82 -0.58 0.76
CA ILE A 74 -9.79 -2.04 0.76
C ILE A 74 -9.82 -2.49 2.22
N THR A 75 -10.74 -3.39 2.54
CA THR A 75 -10.83 -4.00 3.85
C THR A 75 -10.30 -5.42 3.80
N LEU A 76 -9.37 -5.77 4.68
CA LEU A 76 -8.98 -7.16 4.92
C LEU A 76 -9.89 -7.75 6.00
N TYR A 77 -10.52 -8.86 5.67
CA TYR A 77 -11.34 -9.63 6.57
C TYR A 77 -10.67 -10.93 7.00
N SER A 78 -10.98 -11.33 8.21
CA SER A 78 -10.70 -12.64 8.80
C SER A 78 -12.01 -13.33 9.16
N ASN A 79 -11.98 -14.66 9.35
CA ASN A 79 -13.18 -15.48 9.56
C ASN A 79 -14.18 -15.40 8.39
N GLY A 80 -13.68 -15.40 7.15
CA GLY A 80 -14.53 -15.30 5.95
C GLY A 80 -15.48 -16.48 5.72
N THR A 81 -15.26 -17.60 6.40
CA THR A 81 -16.17 -18.75 6.41
C THR A 81 -17.40 -18.55 7.29
N LYS A 82 -17.47 -17.45 8.07
CA LYS A 82 -18.58 -17.12 8.96
C LYS A 82 -19.45 -16.02 8.35
N ASN A 83 -20.73 -16.00 8.73
CA ASN A 83 -21.69 -14.97 8.31
C ASN A 83 -21.35 -13.55 8.81
N THR A 84 -20.42 -13.43 9.76
CA THR A 84 -19.97 -12.17 10.35
C THR A 84 -18.45 -12.10 10.32
N PRO A 85 -17.84 -11.81 9.16
CA PRO A 85 -16.40 -11.69 9.06
C PRO A 85 -15.90 -10.51 9.91
N LYS A 86 -14.67 -10.63 10.44
CA LYS A 86 -14.06 -9.62 11.30
C LYS A 86 -13.03 -8.81 10.53
N ILE A 87 -13.15 -7.50 10.58
CA ILE A 87 -12.17 -6.56 10.01
C ILE A 87 -10.82 -6.73 10.72
N SER A 88 -9.77 -6.96 9.94
CA SER A 88 -8.39 -7.04 10.40
C SER A 88 -7.61 -5.76 10.08
N SER A 89 -7.76 -5.26 8.86
CA SER A 89 -7.14 -4.02 8.42
C SER A 89 -8.01 -3.25 7.43
N HIS A 90 -7.73 -1.95 7.36
CA HIS A 90 -8.32 -0.99 6.44
C HIS A 90 -7.22 -0.29 5.68
N ILE A 91 -7.34 -0.26 4.37
CA ILE A 91 -6.33 0.21 3.46
C ILE A 91 -6.94 1.31 2.61
N GLU A 92 -6.41 2.52 2.68
CA GLU A 92 -6.79 3.58 1.75
C GLU A 92 -5.79 3.63 0.60
N VAL A 93 -6.30 3.63 -0.63
CA VAL A 93 -5.46 3.64 -1.83
C VAL A 93 -5.52 5.02 -2.49
N LYS A 94 -4.36 5.53 -2.89
CA LYS A 94 -4.23 6.77 -3.64
C LYS A 94 -3.41 6.55 -4.90
N LEU A 95 -4.02 6.82 -6.06
CA LEU A 95 -3.33 6.85 -7.34
C LEU A 95 -3.05 8.30 -7.73
N ILE A 96 -1.79 8.64 -7.99
CA ILE A 96 -1.36 10.01 -8.23
C ILE A 96 -0.55 10.10 -9.52
N TYR A 97 -1.11 10.85 -10.47
CA TYR A 97 -0.44 11.29 -11.68
C TYR A 97 0.42 12.54 -11.41
N PRO A 98 1.38 12.86 -12.30
CA PRO A 98 2.26 13.99 -12.08
C PRO A 98 1.46 15.30 -12.02
N THR A 99 1.71 16.05 -10.97
CA THR A 99 0.96 17.26 -10.61
C THR A 99 1.84 18.18 -9.76
N VAL A 100 1.46 19.45 -9.64
CA VAL A 100 2.19 20.41 -8.80
C VAL A 100 2.18 19.99 -7.33
N ARG A 101 3.21 20.41 -6.56
CA ARG A 101 3.41 20.03 -5.15
C ARG A 101 2.17 20.24 -4.29
N SER A 102 1.52 21.39 -4.37
CA SER A 102 0.32 21.69 -3.56
C SER A 102 -0.83 20.69 -3.79
N LYS A 103 -1.12 20.34 -5.04
CA LYS A 103 -2.15 19.33 -5.37
C LYS A 103 -1.75 17.94 -4.88
N PHE A 104 -0.47 17.62 -4.94
CA PHE A 104 0.08 16.37 -4.42
C PHE A 104 -0.06 16.27 -2.90
N GLU A 105 0.40 17.29 -2.17
CA GLU A 105 0.32 17.32 -0.71
C GLU A 105 -1.13 17.28 -0.22
N ASN A 106 -2.05 17.99 -0.89
CA ASN A 106 -3.49 17.91 -0.59
C ASN A 106 -4.04 16.48 -0.77
N ALA A 107 -3.57 15.74 -1.77
CA ALA A 107 -3.98 14.35 -2.00
C ALA A 107 -3.48 13.42 -0.88
N ILE A 108 -2.25 13.61 -0.41
CA ILE A 108 -1.67 12.87 0.73
C ILE A 108 -2.35 13.25 2.04
N GLU A 109 -2.69 14.52 2.24
CA GLU A 109 -3.44 14.97 3.41
C GLU A 109 -4.86 14.39 3.43
N SER A 110 -5.55 14.37 2.30
CA SER A 110 -6.86 13.72 2.19
C SER A 110 -6.79 12.24 2.56
N LEU A 111 -5.76 11.53 2.06
CA LEU A 111 -5.50 10.13 2.42
C LEU A 111 -5.29 9.97 3.93
N TYR A 112 -4.46 10.82 4.53
CA TYR A 112 -4.21 10.85 5.97
C TYR A 112 -5.50 11.05 6.80
N ILE A 113 -6.34 12.03 6.42
CA ILE A 113 -7.58 12.35 7.14
C ILE A 113 -8.52 11.15 7.17
N LYS A 114 -8.65 10.42 6.05
CA LYS A 114 -9.49 9.23 5.98
C LYS A 114 -8.99 8.13 6.89
N LEU A 115 -7.70 7.78 6.82
CA LEU A 115 -7.08 6.82 7.73
C LEU A 115 -7.25 7.22 9.19
N ARG A 116 -7.13 8.53 9.48
CA ARG A 116 -7.30 9.05 10.84
C ARG A 116 -8.69 8.78 11.39
N SER A 117 -9.73 8.97 10.58
CA SER A 117 -11.11 8.76 10.99
C SER A 117 -11.39 7.32 11.43
N SER A 118 -10.63 6.36 10.89
CA SER A 118 -10.78 4.93 11.13
C SER A 118 -10.04 4.41 12.38
N TYR A 119 -9.11 5.16 12.98
CA TYR A 119 -8.34 4.70 14.16
C TYR A 119 -9.17 4.34 15.39
N LYS A 120 -10.38 4.89 15.51
CA LYS A 120 -11.27 4.65 16.66
C LYS A 120 -11.73 3.19 16.74
N HIS A 121 -11.56 2.41 15.67
CA HIS A 121 -12.10 1.06 15.57
C HIS A 121 -11.08 -0.05 15.90
N GLY A 122 -9.81 0.29 16.18
CA GLY A 122 -8.81 -0.66 16.69
C GLY A 122 -8.23 -1.66 15.67
N TYR A 123 -8.59 -1.56 14.38
CA TYR A 123 -7.95 -2.32 13.30
C TYR A 123 -6.77 -1.57 12.68
N VAL A 124 -5.87 -2.31 12.01
CA VAL A 124 -4.67 -1.76 11.35
C VAL A 124 -5.08 -0.84 10.21
N GLN A 125 -4.43 0.31 10.10
CA GLN A 125 -4.64 1.27 9.01
C GLN A 125 -3.40 1.33 8.11
N GLU A 126 -3.57 1.23 6.80
CA GLU A 126 -2.49 1.42 5.83
C GLU A 126 -2.88 2.41 4.74
N GLY A 127 -1.98 3.32 4.40
CA GLY A 127 -2.12 4.20 3.24
C GLY A 127 -1.20 3.72 2.13
N TRP A 128 -1.76 3.35 0.99
CA TRP A 128 -1.00 2.88 -0.18
C TRP A 128 -1.03 3.97 -1.26
N VAL A 129 0.14 4.43 -1.66
CA VAL A 129 0.30 5.50 -2.64
C VAL A 129 0.96 4.93 -3.89
N TYR A 130 0.25 4.98 -5.00
CA TYR A 130 0.73 4.60 -6.33
C TYR A 130 1.05 5.87 -7.12
N LEU A 131 2.30 5.99 -7.53
CA LEU A 131 2.85 7.12 -8.25
C LEU A 131 3.01 6.71 -9.71
N VAL A 132 2.35 7.43 -10.62
CA VAL A 132 2.46 7.22 -12.06
C VAL A 132 3.35 8.30 -12.65
N TRP A 133 4.37 7.90 -13.38
CA TRP A 133 5.15 8.78 -14.25
C TRP A 133 4.93 8.39 -15.70
N THR A 134 4.86 9.39 -16.58
CA THR A 134 4.77 9.17 -18.03
C THR A 134 5.74 10.09 -18.74
N GLN A 135 6.35 9.64 -19.83
CA GLN A 135 7.40 10.37 -20.55
C GLN A 135 7.01 11.78 -21.07
N HIS A 136 5.73 12.14 -21.11
CA HIS A 136 5.30 13.50 -21.53
C HIS A 136 5.61 14.61 -20.52
N TYR A 137 6.10 14.29 -19.32
CA TYR A 137 6.49 15.29 -18.33
C TYR A 137 7.96 15.67 -18.49
N SER A 138 8.26 16.95 -18.27
CA SER A 138 9.62 17.51 -18.39
C SER A 138 10.60 17.01 -17.32
N THR A 139 10.09 16.41 -16.24
CA THR A 139 10.91 15.92 -15.13
C THR A 139 11.34 14.47 -15.39
N PRO A 140 12.63 14.15 -15.30
CA PRO A 140 13.12 12.77 -15.32
C PRO A 140 12.36 11.88 -14.33
N SER A 141 12.22 10.60 -14.66
CA SER A 141 11.46 9.65 -13.81
C SER A 141 12.06 9.51 -12.41
N GLU A 142 13.39 9.45 -12.32
CA GLU A 142 14.13 9.33 -11.05
C GLU A 142 13.83 10.53 -10.12
N ASP A 143 14.04 11.75 -10.61
CA ASP A 143 13.73 13.00 -9.88
C ASP A 143 12.25 13.06 -9.47
N PHE A 144 11.35 12.59 -10.33
CA PHE A 144 9.93 12.53 -10.00
C PHE A 144 9.67 11.61 -8.80
N PHE A 145 10.17 10.38 -8.79
CA PHE A 145 9.91 9.44 -7.70
C PHE A 145 10.59 9.85 -6.40
N GLU A 146 11.84 10.32 -6.45
CA GLU A 146 12.60 10.77 -5.27
C GLU A 146 11.91 11.96 -4.60
N SER A 147 11.50 12.96 -5.39
CA SER A 147 10.79 14.12 -4.86
C SER A 147 9.44 13.74 -4.24
N ARG A 148 8.67 12.82 -4.85
CA ARG A 148 7.37 12.39 -4.31
C ARG A 148 7.48 11.55 -3.06
N GLU A 149 8.46 10.66 -2.98
CA GLU A 149 8.75 9.93 -1.75
C GLU A 149 9.06 10.91 -0.61
N THR A 150 9.92 11.89 -0.87
CA THR A 150 10.27 12.93 0.11
C THR A 150 9.03 13.69 0.58
N TRP A 151 8.19 14.15 -0.35
CA TRP A 151 6.98 14.91 0.00
C TRP A 151 5.96 14.08 0.78
N ILE A 152 5.79 12.79 0.48
CA ILE A 152 4.93 11.90 1.26
C ILE A 152 5.44 11.82 2.70
N ARG A 153 6.75 11.59 2.88
CA ARG A 153 7.36 11.49 4.21
C ARG A 153 7.24 12.80 4.99
N GLU A 154 7.44 13.95 4.34
CA GLU A 154 7.28 15.28 4.95
C GLU A 154 5.84 15.50 5.43
N VAL A 155 4.85 15.34 4.53
CA VAL A 155 3.44 15.57 4.85
C VAL A 155 3.00 14.66 5.99
N ILE A 156 3.31 13.36 5.93
CA ILE A 156 2.85 12.39 6.93
C ILE A 156 3.56 12.57 8.27
N SER A 157 4.87 12.87 8.28
CA SER A 157 5.65 13.01 9.52
C SER A 157 5.29 14.26 10.32
N GLN A 158 4.74 15.29 9.67
CA GLN A 158 4.26 16.50 10.33
C GLN A 158 2.90 16.31 11.03
N LYS A 159 2.16 15.22 10.75
CA LYS A 159 0.83 15.01 11.31
C LYS A 159 0.89 14.26 12.64
N GLU A 160 0.35 14.86 13.68
CA GLU A 160 0.15 14.17 14.95
C GLU A 160 -1.00 13.17 14.84
N THR A 161 -0.74 11.92 15.20
CA THR A 161 -1.73 10.84 15.15
C THR A 161 -1.77 10.15 16.50
N LEU A 162 -2.97 9.93 17.02
CA LEU A 162 -3.21 9.26 18.30
C LEU A 162 -4.05 8.00 18.07
N ASP A 163 -3.81 6.94 18.85
CA ASP A 163 -4.67 5.76 18.87
C ASP A 163 -5.96 5.97 19.67
N CYS A 164 -6.79 4.93 19.75
CA CYS A 164 -8.05 4.93 20.51
C CYS A 164 -7.87 5.21 22.02
N ASN A 165 -6.66 5.05 22.56
CA ASN A 165 -6.31 5.32 23.96
C ASN A 165 -5.60 6.68 24.13
N GLY A 166 -5.51 7.49 23.09
CA GLY A 166 -4.84 8.79 23.11
C GLY A 166 -3.31 8.70 23.09
N LEU A 167 -2.72 7.55 22.75
CA LEU A 167 -1.26 7.39 22.67
C LEU A 167 -0.74 7.83 21.31
N LYS A 168 0.38 8.55 21.32
CA LYS A 168 1.04 9.02 20.10
C LYS A 168 1.50 7.86 19.21
N LEU A 169 1.12 7.93 17.95
CA LEU A 169 1.54 7.03 16.90
C LEU A 169 2.60 7.72 16.01
N SER A 170 3.63 6.96 15.66
CA SER A 170 4.67 7.34 14.72
C SER A 170 4.40 6.70 13.36
N PRO A 171 4.57 7.43 12.25
CA PRO A 171 4.45 6.85 10.94
C PRO A 171 5.62 5.89 10.66
N VAL A 172 5.33 4.82 9.93
CA VAL A 172 6.32 3.94 9.34
C VAL A 172 6.00 3.76 7.87
N PHE A 173 7.03 3.54 7.07
CA PHE A 173 6.94 3.54 5.61
C PHE A 173 7.65 2.31 5.05
N THR A 174 7.21 1.85 3.89
CA THR A 174 8.02 0.99 3.02
C THR A 174 9.03 1.84 2.23
N SER A 175 9.97 1.18 1.55
CA SER A 175 10.62 1.76 0.38
C SER A 175 9.62 1.91 -0.78
N LEU A 176 10.01 2.59 -1.85
CA LEU A 176 9.30 2.48 -3.12
C LEU A 176 9.46 1.07 -3.70
N HIS A 177 8.35 0.52 -4.20
CA HIS A 177 8.26 -0.76 -4.89
C HIS A 177 7.92 -0.48 -6.36
N ASP A 178 8.62 -1.14 -7.27
CA ASP A 178 8.28 -1.08 -8.70
C ASP A 178 7.00 -1.87 -8.96
N ILE A 179 6.08 -1.27 -9.71
CA ILE A 179 4.77 -1.86 -10.04
C ILE A 179 4.70 -2.14 -11.53
N THR A 180 5.06 -1.18 -12.38
CA THR A 180 5.17 -1.40 -13.82
C THR A 180 6.26 -0.51 -14.40
N ASP A 181 6.97 -1.02 -15.40
CA ASP A 181 7.79 -0.23 -16.32
C ASP A 181 7.54 -0.80 -17.71
N GLY A 182 7.06 0.03 -18.62
CA GLY A 182 6.68 -0.41 -19.94
C GLY A 182 6.58 0.72 -20.94
N THR A 183 6.82 0.39 -22.20
CA THR A 183 6.72 1.30 -23.34
C THR A 183 5.56 0.86 -24.23
N LEU A 184 4.74 1.82 -24.66
CA LEU A 184 3.73 1.61 -25.68
C LEU A 184 3.88 2.63 -26.80
N PHE A 185 3.43 2.26 -27.99
CA PHE A 185 3.33 3.19 -29.10
C PHE A 185 1.99 3.93 -29.03
N TRP A 186 2.04 5.25 -28.89
CA TRP A 186 0.85 6.09 -28.76
C TRP A 186 0.97 7.35 -29.60
N ARG A 187 -0.01 7.56 -30.48
CA ARG A 187 -0.09 8.74 -31.37
C ARG A 187 1.18 8.97 -32.21
N GLY A 188 1.83 7.91 -32.65
CA GLY A 188 3.01 8.00 -33.52
C GLY A 188 4.35 8.08 -32.77
N GLU A 189 4.33 8.05 -31.44
CA GLU A 189 5.53 8.14 -30.61
C GLU A 189 5.60 6.98 -29.60
N GLU A 190 6.81 6.56 -29.26
CA GLU A 190 7.02 5.69 -28.10
C GLU A 190 6.82 6.49 -26.82
N LYS A 191 6.09 5.88 -25.89
CA LYS A 191 5.79 6.46 -24.60
C LYS A 191 6.10 5.46 -23.50
N GLN A 192 7.06 5.81 -22.65
CA GLN A 192 7.33 5.08 -21.42
C GLN A 192 6.35 5.48 -20.30
N ILE A 193 5.92 4.48 -19.55
CA ILE A 193 5.07 4.61 -18.36
C ILE A 193 5.73 3.82 -17.23
N ILE A 194 6.01 4.50 -16.13
CA ILE A 194 6.63 3.90 -14.94
C ILE A 194 5.68 4.12 -13.77
N VAL A 195 5.43 3.06 -13.01
CA VAL A 195 4.60 3.11 -11.81
C VAL A 195 5.39 2.52 -10.66
N LYS A 196 5.50 3.29 -9.58
CA LYS A 196 6.05 2.84 -8.30
C LYS A 196 5.03 3.08 -7.20
N ALA A 197 5.08 2.28 -6.14
CA ALA A 197 4.19 2.47 -5.01
C ALA A 197 4.94 2.43 -3.68
N MET A 198 4.39 3.09 -2.67
CA MET A 198 4.83 2.95 -1.28
C MET A 198 3.63 2.85 -0.35
N ALA A 199 3.80 2.16 0.77
CA ALA A 199 2.82 2.09 1.82
C ALA A 199 3.33 2.78 3.10
N PHE A 200 2.40 3.30 3.88
CA PHE A 200 2.65 3.79 5.23
C PHE A 200 1.55 3.37 6.19
N SER A 201 1.90 3.34 7.47
CA SER A 201 1.00 3.00 8.58
C SER A 201 1.49 3.72 9.83
N PHE A 202 0.72 3.68 10.91
CA PHE A 202 1.03 4.38 12.15
C PHE A 202 1.13 3.39 13.30
N VAL A 203 2.15 3.58 14.14
CA VAL A 203 2.44 2.67 15.25
C VAL A 203 2.73 3.37 16.53
N ASN A 204 2.28 2.71 17.60
CA ASN A 204 2.74 3.06 18.92
C ASN A 204 4.24 2.71 19.04
N PHE A 205 5.02 3.68 19.48
CA PHE A 205 6.46 3.51 19.71
C PHE A 205 6.79 2.35 20.65
N ARG A 206 5.92 2.05 21.63
CA ARG A 206 6.07 0.89 22.51
C ARG A 206 5.98 -0.44 21.74
N THR A 207 5.16 -0.50 20.71
CA THR A 207 5.04 -1.69 19.83
C THR A 207 6.30 -1.85 18.99
N ILE A 208 6.85 -0.75 18.46
CA ILE A 208 8.13 -0.77 17.74
C ILE A 208 9.24 -1.30 18.64
N LEU A 209 9.38 -0.77 19.87
CA LEU A 209 10.40 -1.23 20.82
C LEU A 209 10.24 -2.71 21.18
N LYS A 210 9.02 -3.21 21.34
CA LYS A 210 8.78 -4.64 21.59
C LYS A 210 9.21 -5.50 20.41
N GLN A 211 8.89 -5.09 19.18
CA GLN A 211 9.27 -5.82 17.97
C GLN A 211 10.80 -5.84 17.81
N VAL A 212 11.47 -4.68 17.93
CA VAL A 212 12.94 -4.60 17.87
C VAL A 212 13.58 -5.49 18.94
N LYS A 213 13.08 -5.48 20.18
CA LYS A 213 13.60 -6.37 21.23
C LYS A 213 13.44 -7.84 20.87
N LYS A 214 12.30 -8.23 20.28
CA LYS A 214 12.04 -9.62 19.86
C LYS A 214 12.98 -10.02 18.72
N ASP A 215 13.11 -9.18 17.69
CA ASP A 215 13.96 -9.45 16.53
C ASP A 215 15.43 -9.56 16.95
N TRP A 216 15.89 -8.70 17.88
CA TRP A 216 17.23 -8.78 18.44
C TRP A 216 17.44 -10.04 19.30
N ALA A 217 16.47 -10.42 20.14
CA ALA A 217 16.57 -11.64 20.93
C ALA A 217 16.68 -12.88 20.02
N GLN A 218 15.88 -12.92 18.95
CA GLN A 218 15.89 -14.01 17.97
C GLN A 218 17.19 -14.05 17.17
N ALA A 219 17.74 -12.88 16.80
CA ALA A 219 19.05 -12.80 16.16
C ALA A 219 20.18 -13.27 17.09
N PHE A 220 20.10 -12.98 18.39
CA PHE A 220 21.06 -13.49 19.38
C PHE A 220 20.96 -15.00 19.61
N GLU A 221 19.75 -15.57 19.61
CA GLU A 221 19.57 -17.04 19.67
C GLU A 221 20.21 -17.72 18.45
N ILE A 222 19.99 -17.19 17.24
CA ILE A 222 20.58 -17.72 16.00
C ILE A 222 22.12 -17.59 16.00
N LEU A 223 22.67 -16.55 16.64
CA LEU A 223 24.11 -16.35 16.78
C LEU A 223 24.73 -17.15 17.92
N ALA A 224 23.94 -17.53 18.94
CA ALA A 224 24.39 -18.36 20.06
C ALA A 224 24.34 -19.87 19.73
N ASP A 225 23.47 -20.27 18.79
CA ASP A 225 23.37 -21.65 18.28
C ASP A 225 24.32 -21.93 17.09
N ARG A 226 25.27 -21.04 16.81
CA ARG A 226 26.34 -21.19 15.80
C ARG A 226 27.72 -21.21 16.46
#